data_AF-A0AAU6BAC8-F1
#
_entry.id   AF-A0AAU6BAC8-F1
#
_cell.length_a   1.000
_cell.length_b   1.000
_cell.length_c   1.000
_cell.angle_alpha   90.00
_cell.angle_beta   90.00
_cell.angle_gamma   90.00
#
_symmetry.space_group_name_H-M   'P 1'
#
loop_
_entity.id
_entity.type
_entity.pdbx_description
1 polymer ?
#
loop_
_entity_poly.entity_id
_entity_poly.type
_entity_poly.pdbx_seq_one_letter_code
_entity_poly.pdbx_strand_id
1 'polypeptide(L)'
;MVARPPGFVAPPGPYWPPTAWAPPPPPPRRRGLAGGMIALVIVVAAVALMAAVPRQLSGNAVAAPGSAQRSEAGRPLNGAGTDPRAVAQLETNPLLADGVTLARVSCDLPALGREDAQLQGFYSALVSCLDQAWRPALDKVDEPRLPATVSVTLPKVSACGAAPSKEEAVAYYCGGDTTIYAPTDWMLSDAGLNRSRHLATIAHEYGHHVQRESGILAAAADKMSTPDQSSPGDQAIVRRIELQANCFGALFIASAIGQGSVSRAIGNAAVADYGRADDSVDHGSRAHQLSWAKAGFSGGTTAACNTWAAPADQVS
;
A
#
# COMPACT_ATOMS: atom_id res chain seq x y z
N MET A 1 98.52 -35.72 2.30
CA MET A 1 97.84 -35.30 1.05
C MET A 1 96.94 -36.44 0.64
N VAL A 2 95.64 -36.30 0.86
CA VAL A 2 94.65 -37.39 0.82
C VAL A 2 93.66 -37.12 -0.32
N ALA A 3 93.39 -38.18 -1.09
CA ALA A 3 92.49 -38.22 -2.23
C ALA A 3 91.05 -37.80 -1.88
N ARG A 4 90.33 -37.20 -2.85
CA ARG A 4 88.88 -37.02 -2.84
C ARG A 4 88.21 -37.85 -3.96
N PRO A 5 86.98 -38.34 -3.74
CA PRO A 5 86.35 -39.42 -4.52
C PRO A 5 85.65 -38.93 -5.81
N PRO A 6 85.26 -39.85 -6.73
CA PRO A 6 84.71 -39.52 -8.04
C PRO A 6 83.31 -38.88 -7.99
N GLY A 7 83.07 -38.00 -8.97
CA GLY A 7 81.87 -37.19 -9.11
C GLY A 7 80.65 -37.96 -9.63
N PHE A 8 79.48 -37.52 -9.17
CA PHE A 8 78.18 -37.91 -9.69
C PHE A 8 77.88 -37.05 -10.92
N VAL A 9 77.59 -37.69 -12.07
CA VAL A 9 77.15 -37.02 -13.31
C VAL A 9 75.62 -37.08 -13.35
N ALA A 10 74.97 -35.92 -13.40
CA ALA A 10 73.52 -35.81 -13.59
C ALA A 10 73.17 -36.00 -15.08
N PRO A 11 72.04 -36.66 -15.42
CA PRO A 11 71.63 -36.89 -16.81
C PRO A 11 71.11 -35.60 -17.49
N PRO A 12 71.24 -35.50 -18.82
CA PRO A 12 70.86 -34.31 -19.59
C PRO A 12 69.33 -34.15 -19.66
N GLY A 13 68.86 -32.92 -19.39
CA GLY A 13 67.47 -32.53 -19.60
C GLY A 13 67.11 -32.45 -21.08
N PRO A 14 65.83 -32.67 -21.45
CA PRO A 14 65.40 -32.71 -22.83
C PRO A 14 65.49 -31.33 -23.51
N TYR A 15 66.22 -31.32 -24.62
CA TYR A 15 66.39 -30.23 -25.57
C TYR A 15 65.10 -30.10 -26.41
N TRP A 16 64.48 -28.93 -26.45
CA TRP A 16 63.42 -28.60 -27.42
C TRP A 16 63.90 -27.44 -28.32
N PRO A 17 63.86 -27.59 -29.65
CA PRO A 17 64.34 -26.58 -30.60
C PRO A 17 63.38 -25.38 -30.74
N PRO A 18 63.88 -24.21 -31.17
CA PRO A 18 63.08 -23.00 -31.32
C PRO A 18 62.24 -23.08 -32.60
N THR A 19 60.92 -23.24 -32.48
CA THR A 19 60.01 -23.10 -33.61
C THR A 19 59.58 -21.65 -33.78
N ALA A 20 59.87 -21.13 -34.97
CA ALA A 20 59.44 -19.83 -35.43
C ALA A 20 57.90 -19.75 -35.43
N TRP A 21 57.37 -18.66 -34.89
CA TRP A 21 55.96 -18.31 -34.93
C TRP A 21 55.53 -17.99 -36.37
N ALA A 22 54.69 -18.83 -36.95
CA ALA A 22 53.83 -18.47 -38.08
C ALA A 22 52.49 -17.95 -37.54
N PRO A 23 51.95 -16.81 -38.02
CA PRO A 23 50.66 -16.32 -37.57
C PRO A 23 49.52 -17.25 -38.02
N PRO A 24 48.50 -17.47 -37.18
CA PRO A 24 47.38 -18.35 -37.52
C PRO A 24 46.48 -17.75 -38.62
N PRO A 25 45.75 -18.59 -39.39
CA PRO A 25 44.79 -18.12 -40.38
C PRO A 25 43.64 -17.34 -39.72
N PRO A 26 43.00 -16.39 -40.44
CA PRO A 26 41.90 -15.60 -39.88
C PRO A 26 40.71 -16.51 -39.51
N PRO A 27 39.99 -16.20 -38.41
CA PRO A 27 38.91 -17.03 -37.93
C PRO A 27 37.71 -17.02 -38.89
N PRO A 28 36.93 -18.12 -38.94
CA PRO A 28 35.70 -18.16 -39.71
C PRO A 28 34.71 -17.13 -39.16
N ARG A 29 34.05 -16.38 -40.05
CA ARG A 29 32.98 -15.43 -39.72
C ARG A 29 31.87 -16.16 -38.95
N ARG A 30 31.89 -16.06 -37.63
CA ARG A 30 30.78 -16.47 -36.77
C ARG A 30 29.60 -15.53 -37.03
N ARG A 31 28.51 -16.04 -37.61
CA ARG A 31 27.20 -15.38 -37.46
C ARG A 31 26.90 -15.35 -35.96
N GLY A 32 26.89 -14.15 -35.40
CA GLY A 32 26.96 -13.93 -33.95
C GLY A 32 25.75 -14.51 -33.21
N LEU A 33 26.02 -15.34 -32.20
CA LEU A 33 25.09 -15.70 -31.13
C LEU A 33 24.71 -14.51 -30.22
N ALA A 34 25.26 -13.32 -30.51
CA ALA A 34 24.89 -12.07 -29.83
C ALA A 34 23.39 -11.74 -29.98
N GLY A 35 22.73 -12.16 -31.07
CA GLY A 35 21.30 -11.87 -31.27
C GLY A 35 20.38 -12.52 -30.23
N GLY A 36 20.69 -13.75 -29.77
CA GLY A 36 19.85 -14.47 -28.82
C GLY A 36 20.01 -14.00 -27.38
N MET A 37 21.25 -13.72 -26.95
CA MET A 37 21.54 -13.17 -25.62
C MET A 37 21.09 -11.71 -25.50
N ILE A 38 21.26 -10.90 -26.56
CA ILE A 38 20.75 -9.52 -26.58
C ILE A 38 19.22 -9.52 -26.61
N ALA A 39 18.57 -10.40 -27.40
CA ALA A 39 17.12 -10.51 -27.38
C ALA A 39 16.57 -10.99 -26.02
N LEU A 40 17.22 -11.95 -25.36
CA LEU A 40 16.82 -12.41 -24.02
C LEU A 40 17.04 -11.33 -22.95
N VAL A 41 18.15 -10.60 -23.00
CA VAL A 41 18.40 -9.46 -22.09
C VAL A 41 17.44 -8.31 -22.37
N ILE A 42 17.11 -8.02 -23.63
CA ILE A 42 16.10 -7.01 -24.00
C ILE A 42 14.71 -7.45 -23.55
N VAL A 43 14.33 -8.73 -23.68
CA VAL A 43 13.03 -9.23 -23.22
C VAL A 43 12.95 -9.26 -21.70
N VAL A 44 14.00 -9.69 -20.99
CA VAL A 44 14.04 -9.65 -19.51
C VAL A 44 14.07 -8.20 -19.01
N ALA A 45 14.82 -7.31 -19.66
CA ALA A 45 14.80 -5.88 -19.35
C ALA A 45 13.45 -5.25 -19.67
N ALA A 46 12.79 -5.61 -20.78
CA ALA A 46 11.46 -5.12 -21.13
C ALA A 46 10.37 -5.66 -20.18
N VAL A 47 10.48 -6.91 -19.73
CA VAL A 47 9.58 -7.48 -18.71
C VAL A 47 9.84 -6.86 -17.33
N ALA A 48 11.10 -6.59 -16.97
CA ALA A 48 11.45 -5.86 -15.75
C ALA A 48 11.03 -4.38 -15.81
N LEU A 49 11.10 -3.75 -16.99
CA LEU A 49 10.57 -2.40 -17.25
C LEU A 49 9.04 -2.38 -17.28
N MET A 50 8.37 -3.46 -17.72
CA MET A 50 6.92 -3.62 -17.63
C MET A 50 6.45 -3.86 -16.19
N ALA A 51 7.28 -4.49 -15.34
CA ALA A 51 7.07 -4.57 -13.89
C ALA A 51 7.44 -3.26 -13.15
N ALA A 52 8.18 -2.37 -13.80
CA ALA A 52 8.55 -1.03 -13.32
C ALA A 52 7.80 0.08 -14.08
N VAL A 53 6.71 -0.25 -14.79
CA VAL A 53 5.79 0.77 -15.32
C VAL A 53 5.20 1.46 -14.10
N PRO A 54 5.38 2.79 -13.96
CA PRO A 54 4.81 3.55 -12.86
C PRO A 54 3.29 3.35 -12.85
N ARG A 55 2.74 2.90 -11.72
CA ARG A 55 1.30 2.77 -11.53
C ARG A 55 0.84 4.03 -10.79
N GLN A 56 0.20 4.94 -11.51
CA GLN A 56 -0.56 6.01 -10.89
C GLN A 56 -1.83 5.40 -10.34
N LEU A 57 -1.86 5.12 -9.04
CA LEU A 57 -3.08 4.73 -8.35
C LEU A 57 -3.78 6.05 -7.97
N SER A 58 -4.92 6.33 -8.60
CA SER A 58 -5.79 7.51 -8.44
C SER A 58 -7.16 7.15 -7.82
N GLY A 59 -7.24 6.06 -7.06
CA GLY A 59 -8.47 5.57 -6.47
C GLY A 59 -8.79 6.27 -5.15
N ASN A 60 -9.62 7.31 -5.18
CA ASN A 60 -10.06 7.98 -3.96
C ASN A 60 -11.28 7.25 -3.35
N ALA A 61 -11.36 7.19 -2.03
CA ALA A 61 -12.61 6.80 -1.36
C ALA A 61 -13.73 7.81 -1.68
N VAL A 62 -14.83 7.34 -2.27
CA VAL A 62 -15.98 8.18 -2.62
C VAL A 62 -17.02 8.06 -1.51
N ALA A 63 -17.35 9.19 -0.87
CA ALA A 63 -18.56 9.27 -0.05
C ALA A 63 -19.78 9.01 -0.95
N ALA A 64 -20.70 8.13 -0.53
CA ALA A 64 -21.88 7.82 -1.34
C ALA A 64 -22.60 9.11 -1.77
N PRO A 65 -22.92 9.30 -3.06
CA PRO A 65 -23.66 10.46 -3.51
C PRO A 65 -25.08 10.39 -2.92
N GLY A 66 -25.35 11.18 -1.87
CA GLY A 66 -26.67 11.17 -1.23
C GLY A 66 -26.83 11.96 0.09
N SER A 67 -25.77 12.39 0.76
CA SER A 67 -25.90 13.14 2.02
C SER A 67 -26.20 14.65 1.85
N ALA A 68 -26.12 15.18 0.63
CA ALA A 68 -26.34 16.60 0.33
C ALA A 68 -27.75 16.95 -0.17
N GLN A 69 -28.77 16.13 0.12
CA GLN A 69 -30.15 16.60 0.01
C GLN A 69 -30.53 17.41 1.25
N ARG A 70 -30.43 18.73 1.08
CA ARG A 70 -31.03 19.77 1.91
C ARG A 70 -32.38 19.30 2.46
N SER A 71 -32.48 19.18 3.78
CA SER A 71 -33.72 18.92 4.49
C SER A 71 -34.72 20.05 4.22
N GLU A 72 -35.64 19.83 3.29
CA GLU A 72 -36.97 20.42 3.36
C GLU A 72 -37.94 19.29 3.73
N ALA A 73 -38.78 19.56 4.73
CA ALA A 73 -39.79 18.69 5.33
C ALA A 73 -39.25 17.56 6.25
N GLY A 74 -39.42 17.80 7.56
CA GLY A 74 -39.22 16.81 8.60
C GLY A 74 -40.05 15.55 8.37
N ARG A 75 -39.34 14.42 8.26
CA ARG A 75 -39.80 13.10 8.67
C ARG A 75 -38.57 12.26 9.03
N PRO A 76 -38.47 11.75 10.27
CA PRO A 76 -37.36 10.90 10.65
C PRO A 76 -37.51 9.57 9.90
N LEU A 77 -36.49 9.21 9.11
CA LEU A 77 -36.35 7.83 8.67
C LEU A 77 -35.98 7.01 9.91
N ASN A 78 -36.83 6.04 10.20
CA ASN A 78 -36.85 5.25 11.42
C ASN A 78 -35.46 4.70 11.82
N GLY A 79 -34.97 5.12 12.99
CA GLY A 79 -34.67 4.20 14.10
C GLY A 79 -33.46 3.25 13.99
N ALA A 80 -32.28 3.77 13.67
CA ALA A 80 -30.97 3.35 14.21
C ALA A 80 -29.93 4.32 13.62
N GLY A 81 -29.22 5.11 14.44
CA GLY A 81 -28.28 6.11 13.95
C GLY A 81 -27.10 5.45 13.22
N THR A 82 -27.16 5.39 11.89
CA THR A 82 -26.08 4.89 11.01
C THR A 82 -25.25 6.00 10.41
N ASP A 83 -25.68 7.26 10.56
CA ASP A 83 -24.93 8.40 10.07
C ASP A 83 -23.95 8.89 11.14
N PRO A 84 -22.70 9.19 10.75
CA PRO A 84 -21.70 9.73 11.66
C PRO A 84 -22.12 11.13 12.13
N ARG A 85 -21.54 11.58 13.24
CA ARG A 85 -21.80 12.93 13.71
C ARG A 85 -21.39 13.95 12.65
N ALA A 86 -22.19 15.00 12.48
CA ALA A 86 -21.84 16.11 11.60
C ALA A 86 -20.53 16.79 12.07
N VAL A 87 -19.55 16.88 11.17
CA VAL A 87 -18.24 17.47 11.43
C VAL A 87 -18.20 18.91 10.93
N ALA A 88 -18.14 19.86 11.85
CA ALA A 88 -18.09 21.29 11.50
C ALA A 88 -16.70 21.73 11.00
N GLN A 89 -15.64 21.16 11.58
CA GLN A 89 -14.24 21.47 11.30
C GLN A 89 -13.45 20.16 11.29
N LEU A 90 -12.67 19.93 10.24
CA LEU A 90 -11.94 18.67 10.06
C LEU A 90 -10.72 18.60 10.99
N GLU A 91 -10.08 19.73 11.23
CA GLU A 91 -8.91 19.91 12.09
C GLU A 91 -9.20 19.66 13.58
N THR A 92 -10.46 19.78 14.01
CA THR A 92 -10.90 19.56 15.40
C THR A 92 -11.87 18.37 15.51
N ASN A 93 -11.86 17.45 14.53
CA ASN A 93 -12.65 16.23 14.60
C ASN A 93 -12.36 15.46 15.91
N PRO A 94 -13.37 15.03 16.69
CA PRO A 94 -13.17 14.34 17.96
C PRO A 94 -12.28 13.11 17.88
N LEU A 95 -12.34 12.34 16.78
CA LEU A 95 -11.47 11.19 16.55
C LEU A 95 -9.98 11.59 16.56
N LEU A 96 -9.65 12.81 16.18
CA LEU A 96 -8.28 13.33 16.11
C LEU A 96 -7.84 14.04 17.39
N ALA A 97 -8.62 13.95 18.48
CA ALA A 97 -8.25 14.53 19.77
C ALA A 97 -7.18 13.71 20.50
N ASP A 98 -6.43 14.37 21.39
CA ASP A 98 -5.44 13.71 22.23
C ASP A 98 -6.06 12.59 23.10
N GLY A 99 -5.32 11.50 23.27
CA GLY A 99 -5.74 10.37 24.11
C GLY A 99 -6.75 9.43 23.47
N VAL A 100 -7.11 9.64 22.21
CA VAL A 100 -7.85 8.64 21.41
C VAL A 100 -6.84 7.64 20.83
N THR A 101 -6.99 6.37 21.20
CA THR A 101 -6.01 5.31 20.93
C THR A 101 -6.66 4.00 20.50
N LEU A 102 -5.97 3.23 19.67
CA LEU A 102 -6.37 1.87 19.31
C LEU A 102 -6.08 0.89 20.45
N ALA A 103 -6.84 -0.21 20.48
CA ALA A 103 -6.51 -1.37 21.30
C ALA A 103 -5.23 -2.04 20.80
N ARG A 104 -4.44 -2.59 21.72
CA ARG A 104 -3.40 -3.55 21.36
C ARG A 104 -4.06 -4.86 20.97
N VAL A 105 -3.78 -5.38 19.77
CA VAL A 105 -4.42 -6.60 19.23
C VAL A 105 -3.41 -7.67 18.83
N SER A 106 -3.87 -8.93 18.82
CA SER A 106 -3.16 -10.07 18.23
C SER A 106 -3.99 -10.60 17.06
N CYS A 107 -3.52 -10.38 15.83
CA CYS A 107 -4.26 -10.81 14.65
C CYS A 107 -3.87 -12.24 14.25
N ASP A 108 -4.83 -13.15 14.23
CA ASP A 108 -4.66 -14.51 13.72
C ASP A 108 -5.13 -14.58 12.27
N LEU A 109 -4.18 -14.37 11.34
CA LEU A 109 -4.45 -14.32 9.91
C LEU A 109 -4.16 -15.68 9.28
N PRO A 110 -5.09 -16.25 8.48
CA PRO A 110 -4.84 -17.51 7.78
C PRO A 110 -3.69 -17.38 6.77
N ALA A 111 -3.30 -18.50 6.16
CA ALA A 111 -2.30 -18.46 5.10
C ALA A 111 -2.81 -17.65 3.90
N LEU A 112 -2.01 -16.70 3.45
CA LEU A 112 -2.27 -15.99 2.20
C LEU A 112 -2.05 -16.93 1.02
N GLY A 113 -2.99 -16.92 0.07
CA GLY A 113 -2.97 -17.78 -1.10
C GLY A 113 -3.42 -17.06 -2.36
N ARG A 114 -3.51 -17.79 -3.47
CA ARG A 114 -3.87 -17.22 -4.79
C ARG A 114 -5.33 -17.41 -5.16
N GLU A 115 -6.00 -18.35 -4.52
CA GLU A 115 -7.42 -18.60 -4.78
C GLU A 115 -8.28 -17.56 -4.06
N ASP A 116 -9.39 -17.16 -4.69
CA ASP A 116 -10.34 -16.19 -4.14
C ASP A 116 -10.72 -16.49 -2.69
N ALA A 117 -11.04 -17.75 -2.38
CA ALA A 117 -11.40 -18.17 -1.03
C ALA A 117 -10.27 -17.96 0.00
N GLN A 118 -9.01 -18.08 -0.41
CA GLN A 118 -7.85 -17.87 0.47
C GLN A 118 -7.63 -16.38 0.74
N LEU A 119 -7.69 -15.55 -0.30
CA LEU A 119 -7.60 -14.09 -0.16
C LEU A 119 -8.78 -13.54 0.64
N GLN A 120 -10.00 -13.97 0.33
CA GLN A 120 -11.21 -13.59 1.06
C GLN A 120 -11.10 -13.94 2.54
N GLY A 121 -10.64 -15.16 2.87
CA GLY A 121 -10.42 -15.59 4.25
C GLY A 121 -9.36 -14.75 4.97
N PHE A 122 -8.23 -14.47 4.29
CA PHE A 122 -7.18 -13.61 4.82
C PHE A 122 -7.68 -12.19 5.10
N TYR A 123 -8.35 -11.56 4.13
CA TYR A 123 -8.85 -10.20 4.28
C TYR A 123 -9.98 -10.10 5.30
N SER A 124 -10.90 -11.07 5.35
CA SER A 124 -11.98 -11.05 6.33
C SER A 124 -11.44 -11.14 7.77
N ALA A 125 -10.44 -11.99 7.99
CA ALA A 125 -9.75 -12.07 9.29
C ALA A 125 -8.99 -10.78 9.62
N LEU A 126 -8.38 -10.14 8.63
CA LEU A 126 -7.68 -8.88 8.81
C LEU A 126 -8.64 -7.72 9.14
N VAL A 127 -9.75 -7.58 8.40
CA VAL A 127 -10.80 -6.59 8.69
C VAL A 127 -11.38 -6.80 10.09
N SER A 128 -11.62 -8.05 10.50
CA SER A 128 -12.07 -8.33 11.87
C SER A 128 -11.03 -7.92 12.93
N CYS A 129 -9.73 -8.03 12.64
CA CYS A 129 -8.69 -7.55 13.56
C CYS A 129 -8.62 -6.01 13.60
N LEU A 130 -8.80 -5.35 12.44
CA LEU A 130 -8.91 -3.89 12.34
C LEU A 130 -10.09 -3.36 13.15
N ASP A 131 -11.27 -3.98 13.03
CA ASP A 131 -12.47 -3.65 13.83
C ASP A 131 -12.17 -3.71 15.34
N GLN A 132 -11.48 -4.77 15.79
CA GLN A 132 -11.12 -4.93 17.20
C GLN A 132 -10.16 -3.85 17.68
N ALA A 133 -9.20 -3.45 16.84
CA ALA A 133 -8.22 -2.43 17.18
C ALA A 133 -8.85 -1.03 17.24
N TRP A 134 -9.73 -0.68 16.29
CA TRP A 134 -10.34 0.64 16.18
C TRP A 134 -11.52 0.87 17.13
N ARG A 135 -12.18 -0.20 17.58
CA ARG A 135 -13.37 -0.11 18.43
C ARG A 135 -13.22 0.81 19.65
N PRO A 136 -12.14 0.75 20.47
CA PRO A 136 -12.02 1.65 21.62
C PRO A 136 -11.87 3.13 21.23
N ALA A 137 -11.23 3.42 20.09
CA ALA A 137 -11.09 4.78 19.61
C ALA A 137 -12.45 5.37 19.20
N LEU A 138 -13.24 4.62 18.41
CA LEU A 138 -14.58 5.03 18.00
C LEU A 138 -15.55 5.13 19.19
N ASP A 139 -15.55 4.15 20.10
CA ASP A 139 -16.36 4.16 21.32
C ASP A 139 -16.01 5.37 22.22
N LYS A 140 -14.73 5.78 22.27
CA LYS A 140 -14.27 6.91 23.10
C LYS A 140 -14.86 8.25 22.65
N VAL A 141 -15.15 8.39 21.36
CA VAL A 141 -15.65 9.64 20.76
C VAL A 141 -17.12 9.56 20.33
N ASP A 142 -17.81 8.46 20.70
CA ASP A 142 -19.23 8.22 20.41
C ASP A 142 -19.55 8.24 18.90
N GLU A 143 -18.63 7.71 18.09
CA GLU A 143 -18.82 7.53 16.66
C GLU A 143 -19.42 6.14 16.36
N PRO A 144 -20.13 5.97 15.22
CA PRO A 144 -20.67 4.68 14.81
C PRO A 144 -19.59 3.62 14.61
N ARG A 145 -20.06 2.37 14.58
CA ARG A 145 -19.27 1.16 14.32
C ARG A 145 -19.97 0.30 13.27
N LEU A 146 -20.20 0.88 12.10
CA LEU A 146 -20.75 0.12 10.98
C LEU A 146 -19.81 -1.05 10.66
N PRO A 147 -20.34 -2.24 10.36
CA PRO A 147 -19.50 -3.37 10.01
C PRO A 147 -18.80 -3.10 8.66
N ALA A 148 -17.48 -3.10 8.66
CA ALA A 148 -16.72 -3.15 7.43
C ALA A 148 -16.76 -4.59 6.86
N THR A 149 -17.01 -4.72 5.56
CA THR A 149 -16.86 -5.98 4.85
C THR A 149 -15.75 -5.89 3.82
N VAL A 150 -15.33 -7.03 3.28
CA VAL A 150 -14.34 -7.09 2.21
C VAL A 150 -14.79 -8.06 1.13
N SER A 151 -14.57 -7.70 -0.13
CA SER A 151 -14.88 -8.53 -1.29
C SER A 151 -13.67 -8.63 -2.20
N VAL A 152 -13.32 -9.85 -2.58
CA VAL A 152 -12.30 -10.13 -3.61
C VAL A 152 -12.83 -10.05 -5.05
N THR A 153 -14.08 -9.61 -5.20
CA THR A 153 -14.70 -9.32 -6.49
C THR A 153 -15.25 -7.90 -6.50
N LEU A 154 -15.10 -7.18 -7.61
CA LEU A 154 -15.59 -5.82 -7.78
C LEU A 154 -16.69 -5.79 -8.84
N PRO A 155 -17.93 -5.39 -8.48
CA PRO A 155 -18.98 -5.18 -9.47
C PRO A 155 -18.67 -3.97 -10.36
N LYS A 156 -19.25 -3.91 -11.57
CA LYS A 156 -19.10 -2.75 -12.46
C LYS A 156 -19.66 -1.45 -11.85
N VAL A 157 -20.67 -1.59 -10.99
CA VAL A 157 -21.30 -0.49 -10.26
C VAL A 157 -21.47 -0.95 -8.82
N SER A 158 -20.90 -0.22 -7.87
CA SER A 158 -21.05 -0.40 -6.42
C SER A 158 -22.11 0.56 -5.86
N ALA A 159 -22.33 0.56 -4.54
CA ALA A 159 -23.18 1.59 -3.91
C ALA A 159 -22.61 3.01 -4.05
N CYS A 160 -21.34 3.15 -4.43
CA CYS A 160 -20.66 4.42 -4.63
C CYS A 160 -20.61 4.86 -6.11
N GLY A 161 -21.25 4.11 -7.02
CA GLY A 161 -21.32 4.42 -8.44
C GLY A 161 -20.44 3.51 -9.29
N ALA A 162 -19.95 4.02 -10.43
CA ALA A 162 -19.06 3.26 -11.29
C ALA A 162 -17.80 2.86 -10.53
N ALA A 163 -17.45 1.57 -10.57
CA ALA A 163 -16.23 1.10 -9.95
C ALA A 163 -14.99 1.63 -10.69
N PRO A 164 -13.88 1.92 -9.97
CA PRO A 164 -12.63 2.30 -10.61
C PRO A 164 -12.10 1.16 -11.50
N SER A 165 -11.12 1.47 -12.33
CA SER A 165 -10.29 0.53 -13.06
C SER A 165 -9.08 0.10 -12.25
N LYS A 166 -8.41 -0.99 -12.68
CA LYS A 166 -7.17 -1.48 -12.04
C LYS A 166 -6.00 -0.50 -12.17
N GLU A 167 -6.08 0.36 -13.19
CA GLU A 167 -5.12 1.44 -13.40
C GLU A 167 -5.33 2.53 -12.36
N GLU A 168 -6.57 2.80 -11.96
CA GLU A 168 -6.90 3.81 -10.96
C GLU A 168 -6.69 3.28 -9.53
N ALA A 169 -6.98 2.02 -9.22
CA ALA A 169 -6.88 1.55 -7.83
C ALA A 169 -6.44 0.08 -7.74
N VAL A 170 -5.69 -0.28 -6.69
CA VAL A 170 -5.40 -1.68 -6.36
C VAL A 170 -6.52 -2.28 -5.49
N ALA A 171 -7.04 -1.49 -4.56
CA ALA A 171 -8.22 -1.77 -3.76
C ALA A 171 -9.02 -0.47 -3.61
N TYR A 172 -10.26 -0.58 -3.15
CA TYR A 172 -11.19 0.54 -3.11
C TYR A 172 -12.21 0.36 -1.99
N TYR A 173 -12.27 1.29 -1.04
CA TYR A 173 -13.35 1.37 -0.05
C TYR A 173 -14.58 2.14 -0.56
N CYS A 174 -15.75 1.51 -0.48
CA CYS A 174 -17.04 2.18 -0.72
C CYS A 174 -17.75 2.47 0.61
N GLY A 175 -17.92 3.75 0.93
CA GLY A 175 -18.66 4.18 2.12
C GLY A 175 -20.18 3.98 2.06
N GLY A 176 -20.73 3.70 0.87
CA GLY A 176 -22.17 3.50 0.67
C GLY A 176 -22.68 2.13 1.10
N ASP A 177 -21.83 1.11 1.01
CA ASP A 177 -22.12 -0.27 1.43
C ASP A 177 -21.08 -0.82 2.42
N THR A 178 -20.22 0.06 2.94
CA THR A 178 -19.14 -0.22 3.90
C THR A 178 -18.24 -1.39 3.49
N THR A 179 -18.00 -1.53 2.18
CA THR A 179 -17.22 -2.63 1.61
C THR A 179 -15.85 -2.17 1.11
N ILE A 180 -14.81 -2.91 1.51
CA ILE A 180 -13.48 -2.87 0.89
C ILE A 180 -13.49 -3.82 -0.30
N TYR A 181 -13.38 -3.30 -1.52
CA TYR A 181 -13.21 -4.09 -2.72
C TYR A 181 -11.73 -4.27 -3.02
N ALA A 182 -11.26 -5.50 -3.00
CA ALA A 182 -9.85 -5.86 -3.23
C ALA A 182 -9.76 -7.02 -4.24
N PRO A 183 -10.02 -6.77 -5.54
CA PRO A 183 -10.08 -7.81 -6.56
C PRO A 183 -8.86 -8.72 -6.56
N THR A 184 -9.07 -10.04 -6.60
CA THR A 184 -8.00 -11.03 -6.55
C THR A 184 -6.91 -10.75 -7.58
N ASP A 185 -7.29 -10.52 -8.84
CA ASP A 185 -6.34 -10.32 -9.93
C ASP A 185 -5.54 -9.03 -9.78
N TRP A 186 -6.14 -7.96 -9.23
CA TRP A 186 -5.45 -6.68 -9.00
C TRP A 186 -4.48 -6.78 -7.84
N MET A 187 -4.95 -7.34 -6.72
CA MET A 187 -4.13 -7.55 -5.52
C MET A 187 -2.95 -8.47 -5.82
N LEU A 188 -3.14 -9.57 -6.56
CA LEU A 188 -2.06 -10.48 -6.92
C LEU A 188 -1.11 -9.86 -7.96
N SER A 189 -1.60 -9.03 -8.88
CA SER A 189 -0.78 -8.29 -9.86
C SER A 189 0.08 -7.21 -9.20
N ASP A 190 -0.38 -6.62 -8.11
CA ASP A 190 0.36 -5.61 -7.36
C ASP A 190 1.27 -6.20 -6.28
N ALA A 191 0.74 -7.10 -5.44
CA ALA A 191 1.44 -7.60 -4.26
C ALA A 191 1.99 -9.02 -4.40
N GLY A 192 1.57 -9.80 -5.40
CA GLY A 192 1.87 -11.22 -5.45
C GLY A 192 1.36 -11.91 -4.19
N LEU A 193 2.25 -12.53 -3.42
CA LEU A 193 1.94 -13.06 -2.09
C LEU A 193 2.72 -12.34 -0.97
N ASN A 194 3.11 -11.08 -1.21
CA ASN A 194 3.80 -10.27 -0.21
C ASN A 194 2.82 -9.84 0.88
N ARG A 195 2.78 -10.61 1.99
CA ARG A 195 1.88 -10.37 3.13
C ARG A 195 1.90 -8.93 3.65
N SER A 196 3.07 -8.28 3.65
CA SER A 196 3.20 -6.91 4.14
C SER A 196 2.46 -5.90 3.26
N ARG A 197 2.43 -6.12 1.94
CA ARG A 197 1.69 -5.26 1.02
C ARG A 197 0.18 -5.46 1.14
N HIS A 198 -0.28 -6.71 1.20
CA HIS A 198 -1.70 -7.00 1.49
C HIS A 198 -2.16 -6.39 2.82
N LEU A 199 -1.31 -6.46 3.85
CA LEU A 199 -1.58 -5.82 5.15
C LEU A 199 -1.70 -4.30 5.02
N ALA A 200 -0.74 -3.65 4.35
CA ALA A 200 -0.73 -2.20 4.17
C ALA A 200 -1.94 -1.70 3.37
N THR A 201 -2.28 -2.35 2.25
CA THR A 201 -3.41 -1.99 1.39
C THR A 201 -4.73 -2.11 2.15
N ILE A 202 -5.03 -3.27 2.76
CA ILE A 202 -6.31 -3.44 3.47
C ILE A 202 -6.41 -2.52 4.70
N ALA A 203 -5.30 -2.26 5.40
CA ALA A 203 -5.30 -1.32 6.52
C ALA A 203 -5.51 0.14 6.07
N HIS A 204 -5.06 0.51 4.87
CA HIS A 204 -5.33 1.81 4.26
C HIS A 204 -6.80 1.95 3.89
N GLU A 205 -7.38 0.97 3.18
CA GLU A 205 -8.81 0.99 2.82
C GLU A 205 -9.70 1.04 4.07
N TYR A 206 -9.31 0.34 5.13
CA TYR A 206 -10.00 0.44 6.41
C TYR A 206 -9.80 1.82 7.07
N GLY A 207 -8.69 2.52 6.80
CA GLY A 207 -8.52 3.93 7.16
C GLY A 207 -9.62 4.81 6.59
N HIS A 208 -10.04 4.58 5.33
CA HIS A 208 -11.20 5.27 4.77
C HIS A 208 -12.52 4.88 5.44
N HIS A 209 -12.68 3.62 5.86
CA HIS A 209 -13.81 3.22 6.69
C HIS A 209 -13.87 4.05 7.98
N VAL A 210 -12.75 4.21 8.68
CA VAL A 210 -12.68 5.06 9.89
C VAL A 210 -12.97 6.53 9.58
N GLN A 211 -12.55 7.06 8.43
CA GLN A 211 -12.91 8.41 8.00
C GLN A 211 -14.41 8.55 7.70
N ARG A 212 -15.06 7.48 7.20
CA ARG A 212 -16.52 7.46 7.03
C ARG A 212 -17.23 7.46 8.39
N GLU A 213 -16.83 6.59 9.31
CA GLU A 213 -17.42 6.48 10.65
C GLU A 213 -17.26 7.76 11.46
N SER A 214 -16.16 8.51 11.29
CA SER A 214 -15.91 9.77 11.99
C SER A 214 -16.47 11.01 11.28
N GLY A 215 -17.20 10.83 10.17
CA GLY A 215 -17.77 11.92 9.38
C GLY A 215 -16.76 12.77 8.60
N ILE A 216 -15.46 12.41 8.65
CA ILE A 216 -14.38 13.11 7.94
C ILE A 216 -14.62 13.09 6.42
N LEU A 217 -14.96 11.93 5.84
CA LEU A 217 -15.20 11.85 4.38
C LEU A 217 -16.36 12.75 3.95
N ALA A 218 -17.44 12.79 4.74
CA ALA A 218 -18.61 13.61 4.44
C ALA A 218 -18.25 15.11 4.49
N ALA A 219 -17.59 15.56 5.57
CA ALA A 219 -17.21 16.97 5.71
C ALA A 219 -16.09 17.40 4.74
N ALA A 220 -15.24 16.48 4.30
CA ALA A 220 -14.27 16.76 3.24
C ALA A 220 -14.96 16.91 1.88
N ALA A 221 -15.93 16.04 1.56
CA ALA A 221 -16.73 16.14 0.34
C ALA A 221 -17.52 17.46 0.27
N ASP A 222 -18.09 17.93 1.39
CA ASP A 222 -18.81 19.21 1.46
C ASP A 222 -17.92 20.44 1.19
N LYS A 223 -16.59 20.30 1.31
CA LYS A 223 -15.62 21.35 0.99
C LYS A 223 -15.17 21.32 -0.47
N MET A 224 -15.50 20.26 -1.22
CA MET A 224 -15.12 20.17 -2.62
C MET A 224 -15.99 21.08 -3.49
N SER A 225 -15.36 21.66 -4.51
CA SER A 225 -15.96 22.68 -5.37
C SER A 225 -16.40 22.13 -6.73
N THR A 226 -15.79 21.04 -7.19
CA THR A 226 -16.14 20.40 -8.46
C THR A 226 -16.62 18.96 -8.26
N PRO A 227 -17.60 18.50 -9.07
CA PRO A 227 -18.09 17.11 -8.98
C PRO A 227 -17.01 16.06 -9.29
N ASP A 228 -16.04 16.42 -10.13
CA ASP A 228 -14.95 15.56 -10.60
C ASP A 228 -13.65 15.72 -9.79
N GLN A 229 -13.66 16.53 -8.73
CA GLN A 229 -12.51 16.74 -7.82
C GLN A 229 -11.24 17.25 -8.54
N SER A 230 -11.40 17.89 -9.70
CA SER A 230 -10.30 18.27 -10.59
C SER A 230 -9.65 19.60 -10.24
N SER A 231 -10.29 20.42 -9.40
CA SER A 231 -9.69 21.70 -9.01
C SER A 231 -8.46 21.49 -8.10
N PRO A 232 -7.46 22.41 -8.12
CA PRO A 232 -6.31 22.31 -7.23
C PRO A 232 -6.68 22.28 -5.73
N GLY A 233 -7.80 22.90 -5.35
CA GLY A 233 -8.34 22.86 -3.99
C GLY A 233 -8.89 21.48 -3.63
N ASP A 234 -9.65 20.87 -4.54
CA ASP A 234 -10.24 19.54 -4.34
C ASP A 234 -9.13 18.47 -4.28
N GLN A 235 -8.13 18.56 -5.15
CA GLN A 235 -6.94 17.69 -5.11
C GLN A 235 -6.17 17.81 -3.79
N ALA A 236 -6.11 19.01 -3.18
CA ALA A 236 -5.48 19.19 -1.88
C ALA A 236 -6.31 18.56 -0.74
N ILE A 237 -7.63 18.55 -0.86
CA ILE A 237 -8.54 17.85 0.08
C ILE A 237 -8.33 16.34 -0.06
N VAL A 238 -8.31 15.81 -1.29
CA VAL A 238 -8.06 14.40 -1.57
C VAL A 238 -6.70 13.96 -1.00
N ARG A 239 -5.62 14.72 -1.22
CA ARG A 239 -4.32 14.40 -0.60
C ARG A 239 -4.38 14.25 0.91
N ARG A 240 -5.14 15.10 1.61
CA ARG A 240 -5.30 15.01 3.06
C ARG A 240 -6.06 13.76 3.48
N ILE A 241 -7.05 13.33 2.69
CA ILE A 241 -7.79 12.07 2.88
C ILE A 241 -6.83 10.88 2.74
N GLU A 242 -6.09 10.81 1.64
CA GLU A 242 -5.20 9.67 1.31
C GLU A 242 -4.01 9.54 2.28
N LEU A 243 -3.37 10.67 2.61
CA LEU A 243 -2.28 10.68 3.59
C LEU A 243 -2.76 10.30 4.99
N GLN A 244 -4.00 10.66 5.35
CA GLN A 244 -4.58 10.25 6.62
C GLN A 244 -4.93 8.76 6.64
N ALA A 245 -5.41 8.19 5.53
CA ALA A 245 -5.65 6.75 5.41
C ALA A 245 -4.34 5.95 5.58
N ASN A 246 -3.23 6.41 4.97
CA ASN A 246 -1.89 5.86 5.22
C ASN A 246 -1.49 5.93 6.70
N CYS A 247 -1.73 7.06 7.35
CA CYS A 247 -1.45 7.24 8.77
C CYS A 247 -2.29 6.31 9.66
N PHE A 248 -3.60 6.22 9.43
CA PHE A 248 -4.51 5.33 10.14
C PHE A 248 -4.16 3.86 9.96
N GLY A 249 -3.83 3.43 8.73
CA GLY A 249 -3.36 2.07 8.47
C GLY A 249 -2.08 1.75 9.22
N ALA A 250 -1.12 2.67 9.24
CA ALA A 250 0.13 2.51 9.97
C ALA A 250 -0.03 2.53 11.51
N LEU A 251 -0.97 3.31 12.02
CA LEU A 251 -1.36 3.32 13.44
C LEU A 251 -1.94 1.95 13.84
N PHE A 252 -2.79 1.35 13.00
CA PHE A 252 -3.23 -0.03 13.20
C PHE A 252 -2.05 -1.00 13.20
N ILE A 253 -1.14 -0.90 12.23
CA ILE A 253 0.03 -1.79 12.17
C ILE A 253 0.86 -1.70 13.46
N ALA A 254 1.06 -0.50 14.00
CA ALA A 254 1.71 -0.32 15.31
C ALA A 254 0.95 -1.02 16.45
N SER A 255 -0.39 -1.01 16.42
CA SER A 255 -1.25 -1.69 17.40
C SER A 255 -1.22 -3.22 17.30
N ALA A 256 -0.84 -3.80 16.15
CA ALA A 256 -0.76 -5.25 15.94
C ALA A 256 0.67 -5.83 15.93
N ILE A 257 1.70 -5.00 15.70
CA ILE A 257 3.06 -5.47 15.37
C ILE A 257 3.73 -6.32 16.45
N GLY A 258 4.26 -7.48 16.08
CA GLY A 258 4.89 -8.42 17.00
C GLY A 258 3.89 -9.24 17.82
N GLN A 259 2.63 -9.33 17.38
CA GLN A 259 1.59 -10.20 17.94
C GLN A 259 0.99 -11.06 16.81
N GLY A 260 0.55 -12.27 17.16
CA GLY A 260 -0.07 -13.21 16.22
C GLY A 260 0.70 -13.34 14.91
N SER A 261 -0.03 -13.16 13.81
CA SER A 261 0.47 -13.26 12.43
C SER A 261 1.18 -12.01 11.91
N VAL A 262 1.17 -10.89 12.64
CA VAL A 262 1.84 -9.64 12.25
C VAL A 262 3.17 -9.56 12.99
N SER A 263 4.21 -10.20 12.44
CA SER A 263 5.55 -10.11 13.02
C SER A 263 6.13 -8.69 12.91
N ARG A 264 7.18 -8.39 13.68
CA ARG A 264 7.91 -7.11 13.55
C ARG A 264 8.43 -6.87 12.13
N ALA A 265 8.91 -7.91 11.47
CA ALA A 265 9.38 -7.82 10.09
C ALA A 265 8.23 -7.49 9.12
N ILE A 266 7.09 -8.17 9.26
CA ILE A 266 5.91 -7.91 8.42
C ILE A 266 5.39 -6.48 8.64
N GLY A 267 5.20 -6.07 9.89
CA GLY A 267 4.70 -4.73 10.23
C GLY A 267 5.60 -3.62 9.72
N ASN A 268 6.93 -3.72 9.96
CA ASN A 268 7.88 -2.72 9.47
C ASN A 268 7.90 -2.64 7.93
N ALA A 269 7.84 -3.79 7.25
CA ALA A 269 7.78 -3.83 5.80
C ALA A 269 6.45 -3.27 5.25
N ALA A 270 5.34 -3.45 5.96
CA ALA A 270 4.05 -2.88 5.59
C ALA A 270 4.06 -1.34 5.68
N VAL A 271 4.62 -0.78 6.77
CA VAL A 271 4.79 0.67 6.91
C VAL A 271 5.70 1.25 5.83
N ALA A 272 6.77 0.53 5.47
CA ALA A 272 7.65 0.95 4.39
C ALA A 272 6.97 0.92 3.01
N ASP A 273 5.97 0.05 2.81
CA ASP A 273 5.27 -0.08 1.52
C ASP A 273 4.43 1.17 1.17
N TYR A 274 3.99 1.95 2.16
CA TYR A 274 3.34 3.24 1.91
C TYR A 274 4.22 4.26 1.18
N GLY A 275 5.54 4.12 1.21
CA GLY A 275 6.46 4.97 0.43
C GLY A 275 6.76 4.47 -0.99
N ARG A 276 6.00 3.48 -1.47
CA ARG A 276 6.28 2.81 -2.76
C ARG A 276 5.55 3.42 -3.94
N ALA A 277 4.28 3.77 -3.78
CA ALA A 277 3.45 4.29 -4.87
C ALA A 277 4.04 5.58 -5.42
N ASP A 278 3.94 5.84 -6.71
CA ASP A 278 4.58 7.02 -7.31
C ASP A 278 3.98 8.33 -6.80
N ASP A 279 4.72 9.43 -6.98
CA ASP A 279 4.21 10.75 -6.68
C ASP A 279 2.94 11.02 -7.50
N SER A 280 1.90 11.49 -6.82
CA SER A 280 0.65 11.85 -7.48
C SER A 280 0.09 13.17 -6.95
N VAL A 281 -0.71 13.82 -7.79
CA VAL A 281 -1.37 15.08 -7.43
C VAL A 281 -2.43 14.86 -6.36
N ASP A 282 -3.08 13.69 -6.34
CA ASP A 282 -4.15 13.31 -5.42
C ASP A 282 -3.67 12.50 -4.21
N HIS A 283 -2.55 11.76 -4.30
CA HIS A 283 -2.00 10.95 -3.19
C HIS A 283 -0.75 11.56 -2.53
N GLY A 284 -0.22 12.65 -3.11
CA GLY A 284 0.99 13.33 -2.63
C GLY A 284 2.28 12.63 -3.04
N SER A 285 3.42 13.23 -2.66
CA SER A 285 4.73 12.63 -2.92
C SER A 285 4.96 11.36 -2.08
N ARG A 286 5.82 10.46 -2.57
CA ARG A 286 6.33 9.29 -1.83
C ARG A 286 6.86 9.64 -0.45
N ALA A 287 7.52 10.79 -0.35
CA ALA A 287 8.05 11.28 0.91
C ALA A 287 6.93 11.62 1.89
N HIS A 288 5.85 12.27 1.41
CA HIS A 288 4.67 12.60 2.22
C HIS A 288 3.87 11.35 2.59
N GLN A 289 3.67 10.41 1.67
CA GLN A 289 3.00 9.15 1.95
C GLN A 289 3.71 8.37 3.07
N LEU A 290 5.04 8.24 2.97
CA LEU A 290 5.84 7.57 3.99
C LEU A 290 5.94 8.37 5.31
N SER A 291 5.98 9.70 5.26
CA SER A 291 6.05 10.52 6.48
C SER A 291 4.80 10.38 7.33
N TRP A 292 3.61 10.42 6.71
CA TRP A 292 2.33 10.24 7.40
C TRP A 292 2.13 8.82 7.90
N ALA A 293 2.55 7.80 7.13
CA ALA A 293 2.59 6.44 7.65
C ALA A 293 3.50 6.32 8.90
N LYS A 294 4.68 6.94 8.90
CA LYS A 294 5.57 6.95 10.06
C LYS A 294 4.98 7.72 11.25
N ALA A 295 4.25 8.81 10.99
CA ALA A 295 3.54 9.56 12.03
C ALA A 295 2.53 8.65 12.76
N GLY A 296 1.70 7.91 12.01
CA GLY A 296 0.75 6.95 12.61
C GLY A 296 1.44 5.81 13.33
N PHE A 297 2.49 5.24 12.74
CA PHE A 297 3.21 4.11 13.32
C PHE A 297 3.92 4.44 14.65
N SER A 298 4.40 5.68 14.81
CA SER A 298 5.17 6.12 15.98
C SER A 298 4.40 7.00 16.96
N GLY A 299 3.30 7.62 16.53
CA GLY A 299 2.59 8.66 17.27
C GLY A 299 1.71 8.18 18.41
N GLY A 300 1.34 6.89 18.43
CA GLY A 300 0.65 6.24 19.55
C GLY A 300 -0.82 6.65 19.79
N THR A 301 -1.30 7.69 19.11
CA THR A 301 -2.69 8.19 19.17
C THR A 301 -3.17 8.58 17.77
N THR A 302 -4.48 8.69 17.58
CA THR A 302 -5.08 9.15 16.32
C THR A 302 -4.80 10.63 16.02
N ALA A 303 -4.48 11.44 17.04
CA ALA A 303 -4.10 12.86 16.87
C ALA A 303 -2.85 13.03 15.99
N ALA A 304 -1.93 12.06 16.00
CA ALA A 304 -0.77 12.04 15.12
C ALA A 304 -1.11 11.97 13.63
N CYS A 305 -2.37 11.63 13.29
CA CYS A 305 -2.90 11.52 11.93
C CYS A 305 -3.76 12.73 11.52
N ASN A 306 -3.63 13.87 12.21
CA ASN A 306 -4.38 15.08 11.86
C ASN A 306 -3.77 15.79 10.65
N THR A 307 -4.01 15.24 9.46
CA THR A 307 -3.62 15.86 8.18
C THR A 307 -4.33 17.18 7.94
N TRP A 308 -5.46 17.47 8.61
CA TRP A 308 -6.25 18.69 8.42
C TRP A 308 -5.67 19.91 9.12
N ALA A 309 -5.04 19.71 10.28
CA ALA A 309 -4.30 20.76 10.99
C ALA A 309 -2.90 21.02 10.43
N ALA A 310 -2.41 20.15 9.54
CA ALA A 310 -1.06 20.27 8.97
C ALA A 310 -0.97 21.41 7.94
N PRO A 311 0.17 22.14 7.89
CA PRO A 311 0.41 23.13 6.85
C PRO A 311 0.50 22.46 5.47
N ALA A 312 0.25 23.24 4.41
CA ALA A 312 0.12 22.71 3.05
C ALA A 312 1.38 21.97 2.57
N ASP A 313 2.57 22.45 2.94
CA ASP A 313 3.87 21.86 2.58
C ASP A 313 4.13 20.49 3.22
N GLN A 314 3.34 20.06 4.20
CA GLN A 314 3.40 18.72 4.78
C GLN A 314 2.43 17.73 4.13
N VAL A 315 1.62 18.18 3.18
CA VAL A 315 0.59 17.38 2.49
C VAL A 315 0.56 17.58 0.97
N SER A 316 1.59 18.24 0.40
CA SER A 316 1.75 18.46 -1.04
C SER A 316 3.20 18.24 -1.45
#